data_AF-A0AAE4ZD21-F1
#
_entry.id   AF-A0AAE4ZD21-F1
#
_cell.length_a   1.000
_cell.length_b   1.000
_cell.length_c   1.000
_cell.angle_alpha   90.00
_cell.angle_beta   90.00
_cell.angle_gamma   90.00
#
_symmetry.space_group_name_H-M   'P 1'
#
loop_
_entity.id
_entity.type
_entity.pdbx_description
1 polymer ?
#
loop_
_entity_poly.entity_id
_entity_poly.type
_entity_poly.pdbx_seq_one_letter_code
_entity_poly.pdbx_strand_id
1 'polypeptide(L)'
;MSDKTARWIFYVGTLVSLVLFVGLTVDTHRQVATLTHADRLDEQVVAGKRVWHRYNCNDCHTILGFGSYYAPDLTHVHWRRGGDGIKAVVRTPEKYTTWRHMPHLAVSEQELDDLVAFLAWTAEIDTNQWPPQDEKFRSGAGRAVSLGVSAGANLFREKGCFACHTLEGTGGSAGPDLTDVGSRLNEETIRSILADPQAVDPEATMPRPPLTERERDELASFLATRSS
;
A
#
# COMPACT_ATOMS: atom_id res chain seq x y z
N MET A 1 -53.73 -6.65 -3.28
CA MET A 1 -52.71 -7.43 -4.01
C MET A 1 -53.21 -8.85 -4.15
N SER A 2 -53.13 -9.48 -5.32
CA SER A 2 -53.63 -10.86 -5.51
C SER A 2 -52.59 -11.89 -5.07
N ASP A 3 -53.03 -13.09 -4.65
CA ASP A 3 -52.15 -14.19 -4.26
C ASP A 3 -51.20 -14.61 -5.41
N LYS A 4 -51.71 -14.61 -6.64
CA LYS A 4 -50.91 -14.84 -7.86
C LYS A 4 -49.82 -13.78 -8.03
N THR A 5 -50.14 -12.50 -7.77
CA THR A 5 -49.17 -11.40 -7.84
C THR A 5 -48.07 -11.58 -6.79
N ALA A 6 -48.43 -11.95 -5.55
CA ALA A 6 -47.47 -12.19 -4.47
C ALA A 6 -46.49 -13.32 -4.80
N ARG A 7 -47.00 -14.44 -5.34
CA ARG A 7 -46.17 -15.59 -5.75
C ARG A 7 -45.20 -15.24 -6.89
N TRP A 8 -45.65 -14.46 -7.87
CA TRP A 8 -44.78 -14.01 -8.97
C TRP A 8 -43.67 -13.06 -8.48
N ILE A 9 -43.98 -12.12 -7.58
CA ILE A 9 -42.98 -11.24 -6.97
C ILE A 9 -41.91 -12.09 -6.26
N PHE A 10 -42.33 -13.10 -5.49
CA PHE A 10 -41.41 -13.99 -4.80
C PHE A 10 -40.49 -14.72 -5.78
N TYR A 11 -41.03 -15.44 -6.76
CA TYR A 11 -40.21 -16.24 -7.68
C TYR A 11 -39.28 -15.39 -8.55
N VAL A 12 -39.77 -14.26 -9.07
CA VAL A 12 -38.92 -13.35 -9.87
C VAL A 12 -37.85 -12.73 -8.99
N GLY A 13 -38.19 -12.28 -7.78
CA GLY A 13 -37.22 -11.75 -6.82
C GLY A 13 -36.15 -12.79 -6.50
N THR A 14 -36.52 -14.01 -6.16
CA THR A 14 -35.58 -15.10 -5.88
C THR A 14 -34.68 -15.41 -7.08
N LEU A 15 -35.24 -15.50 -8.28
CA LEU A 15 -34.45 -15.77 -9.50
C LEU A 15 -33.46 -14.64 -9.77
N VAL A 16 -33.88 -13.39 -9.67
CA VAL A 16 -33.02 -12.21 -9.86
C VAL A 16 -31.90 -12.19 -8.80
N SER A 17 -32.22 -12.40 -7.53
CA SER A 17 -31.23 -12.48 -6.46
C SER A 17 -30.23 -13.62 -6.68
N LEU A 18 -30.69 -14.80 -7.12
CA LEU A 18 -29.83 -15.93 -7.43
C LEU A 18 -28.87 -15.62 -8.58
N VAL A 19 -29.38 -15.05 -9.68
CA VAL A 19 -28.57 -14.67 -10.85
C VAL A 19 -27.55 -13.60 -10.47
N LEU A 20 -27.96 -12.57 -9.71
CA LEU A 20 -27.04 -11.54 -9.22
C LEU A 20 -25.95 -12.13 -8.33
N PHE A 21 -26.32 -13.00 -7.38
CA PHE A 21 -25.37 -13.64 -6.48
C PHE A 21 -24.34 -14.49 -7.24
N VAL A 22 -24.79 -15.32 -8.19
CA VAL A 22 -23.89 -16.13 -9.02
C VAL A 22 -23.00 -15.24 -9.89
N GLY A 23 -23.55 -14.18 -10.49
CA GLY A 23 -22.80 -13.22 -11.27
C GLY A 23 -21.67 -12.56 -10.48
N LEU A 24 -21.99 -12.00 -9.30
CA LEU A 24 -21.02 -11.39 -8.40
C LEU A 24 -19.99 -12.39 -7.87
N THR A 25 -20.41 -13.63 -7.62
CA THR A 25 -19.50 -14.70 -7.17
C THR A 25 -18.46 -15.01 -8.25
N VAL A 26 -18.90 -15.20 -9.50
CA VAL A 26 -18.00 -15.48 -10.64
C VAL A 26 -17.07 -14.30 -10.89
N ASP A 27 -17.61 -13.08 -10.87
CA ASP A 27 -16.84 -11.86 -11.03
C ASP A 27 -15.74 -11.74 -9.96
N THR A 28 -16.11 -11.92 -8.69
CA THR A 28 -15.16 -11.91 -7.56
C THR A 28 -14.04 -12.92 -7.78
N HIS A 29 -14.36 -14.19 -8.09
CA HIS A 29 -13.35 -15.24 -8.28
C HIS A 29 -12.40 -14.96 -9.45
N ARG A 30 -12.87 -14.25 -10.49
CA ARG A 30 -12.03 -13.84 -11.62
C ARG A 30 -11.09 -12.69 -11.25
N GLN A 31 -11.49 -11.83 -10.32
CA GLN A 31 -10.69 -10.67 -9.90
C GLN A 31 -9.65 -11.01 -8.83
N VAL A 32 -9.87 -12.03 -7.98
CA VAL A 32 -8.96 -12.36 -6.87
C VAL A 32 -7.50 -12.48 -7.31
N ALA A 33 -7.22 -13.21 -8.40
CA ALA A 33 -5.85 -13.42 -8.86
C ALA A 33 -5.15 -12.09 -9.25
N THR A 34 -5.90 -11.18 -9.88
CA THR A 34 -5.40 -9.86 -10.28
C THR A 34 -5.19 -8.95 -9.07
N LEU A 35 -6.18 -8.86 -8.18
CA LEU A 35 -6.13 -7.98 -7.00
C LEU A 35 -5.04 -8.40 -6.00
N THR A 36 -4.70 -9.68 -5.96
CA THR A 36 -3.66 -10.22 -5.09
C THR A 36 -2.27 -10.28 -5.74
N HIS A 37 -2.15 -9.94 -7.04
CA HIS A 37 -0.91 -10.19 -7.79
C HIS A 37 -0.41 -11.63 -7.64
N ALA A 38 -1.31 -12.60 -7.85
CA ALA A 38 -0.99 -14.02 -7.70
C ALA A 38 0.13 -14.49 -8.64
N ASP A 39 0.35 -13.79 -9.74
CA ASP A 39 1.48 -13.97 -10.65
C ASP A 39 2.86 -13.69 -10.00
N ARG A 40 2.89 -12.92 -8.91
CA ARG A 40 4.10 -12.56 -8.15
C ARG A 40 4.30 -13.41 -6.89
N LEU A 41 3.53 -14.48 -6.72
CA LEU A 41 3.64 -15.38 -5.58
C LEU A 41 4.77 -16.40 -5.80
N ASP A 42 6.00 -16.00 -5.48
CA ASP A 42 7.18 -16.88 -5.59
C ASP A 42 7.39 -17.80 -4.37
N GLU A 43 8.40 -18.68 -4.44
CA GLU A 43 8.71 -19.62 -3.37
C GLU A 43 9.09 -18.93 -2.04
N GLN A 44 9.70 -17.74 -2.11
CA GLN A 44 10.13 -16.97 -0.94
C GLN A 44 8.93 -16.35 -0.23
N VAL A 45 7.98 -15.77 -0.98
CA VAL A 45 6.70 -15.28 -0.46
C VAL A 45 5.93 -16.43 0.22
N VAL A 46 5.90 -17.61 -0.40
CA VAL A 46 5.26 -18.79 0.19
C VAL A 46 5.98 -19.24 1.45
N ALA A 47 7.32 -19.23 1.49
CA ALA A 47 8.09 -19.51 2.69
C ALA A 47 7.78 -18.51 3.81
N GLY A 48 7.67 -17.21 3.51
CA GLY A 48 7.32 -16.17 4.48
C GLY A 48 5.94 -16.36 5.08
N LYS A 49 4.95 -16.78 4.26
CA LYS A 49 3.63 -17.18 4.77
C LYS A 49 3.71 -18.36 5.74
N ARG A 50 4.63 -19.30 5.52
CA ARG A 50 4.86 -20.41 6.47
C ARG A 50 5.49 -19.89 7.77
N VAL A 51 6.39 -18.91 7.72
CA VAL A 51 6.94 -18.24 8.92
C VAL A 51 5.83 -17.56 9.71
N TRP A 52 4.96 -16.79 9.03
CA TRP A 52 3.79 -16.13 9.64
C TRP A 52 2.92 -17.10 10.45
N HIS A 53 2.66 -18.29 9.90
CA HIS A 53 1.90 -19.33 10.60
C HIS A 53 2.73 -20.08 11.65
N ARG A 54 4.00 -20.37 11.39
CA ARG A 54 4.87 -21.12 12.30
C ARG A 54 5.00 -20.43 13.67
N TYR A 55 5.10 -19.10 13.64
CA TYR A 55 5.24 -18.28 14.84
C TYR A 55 3.91 -17.69 15.32
N ASN A 56 2.78 -18.16 14.77
CA ASN A 56 1.42 -17.74 15.11
C ASN A 56 1.26 -16.21 15.11
N CYS A 57 1.81 -15.51 14.12
CA CYS A 57 1.74 -14.06 14.08
C CYS A 57 0.29 -13.54 14.05
N ASN A 58 -0.64 -14.34 13.50
CA ASN A 58 -2.08 -14.05 13.46
C ASN A 58 -2.79 -14.14 14.83
N ASP A 59 -2.16 -14.74 15.85
CA ASP A 59 -2.71 -14.75 17.22
C ASP A 59 -2.62 -13.38 17.88
N CYS A 60 -1.87 -12.44 17.29
CA CYS A 60 -1.80 -11.05 17.71
C CYS A 60 -2.14 -10.08 16.58
N HIS A 61 -1.51 -10.24 15.43
CA HIS A 61 -1.63 -9.33 14.30
C HIS A 61 -2.73 -9.76 13.34
N THR A 62 -3.21 -8.82 12.53
CA THR A 62 -4.12 -9.11 11.42
C THR A 62 -3.43 -8.91 10.08
N ILE A 63 -3.85 -9.69 9.09
CA ILE A 63 -3.62 -9.44 7.66
C ILE A 63 -4.98 -9.53 6.98
N LEU A 64 -5.32 -8.54 6.16
CA LEU A 64 -6.63 -8.42 5.50
C LEU A 64 -7.80 -8.52 6.50
N GLY A 65 -7.58 -8.11 7.76
CA GLY A 65 -8.60 -8.17 8.82
C GLY A 65 -8.84 -9.54 9.43
N PHE A 66 -7.98 -10.52 9.12
CA PHE A 66 -8.02 -11.83 9.72
C PHE A 66 -6.90 -11.98 10.76
N GLY A 67 -7.29 -12.27 12.01
CA GLY A 67 -6.40 -12.39 13.17
C GLY A 67 -7.10 -11.98 14.47
N SER A 68 -6.36 -11.82 15.57
CA SER A 68 -6.94 -11.54 16.89
C SER A 68 -7.16 -10.06 17.23
N TYR A 69 -6.68 -9.12 16.39
CA TYR A 69 -6.74 -7.66 16.62
C TYR A 69 -6.08 -7.20 17.93
N TYR A 70 -5.26 -8.05 18.57
CA TYR A 70 -4.50 -7.67 19.76
C TYR A 70 -3.35 -6.71 19.41
N ALA A 71 -2.75 -6.83 18.24
CA ALA A 71 -1.68 -5.99 17.73
C ALA A 71 -2.09 -5.33 16.40
N PRO A 72 -1.35 -4.31 15.91
CA PRO A 72 -1.70 -3.60 14.69
C PRO A 72 -1.78 -4.51 13.46
N ASP A 73 -2.64 -4.14 12.51
CA ASP A 73 -2.73 -4.79 11.21
C ASP A 73 -1.42 -4.64 10.42
N LEU A 74 -1.00 -5.73 9.78
CA LEU A 74 0.26 -5.84 9.07
C LEU A 74 0.09 -5.92 7.55
N THR A 75 -1.14 -5.82 7.02
CA THR A 75 -1.42 -5.91 5.57
C THR A 75 -0.47 -5.04 4.76
N HIS A 76 -0.34 -3.77 5.14
CA HIS A 76 0.48 -2.76 4.47
C HIS A 76 1.68 -2.30 5.34
N VAL A 77 2.21 -3.17 6.21
CA VAL A 77 3.33 -2.78 7.09
C VAL A 77 4.61 -2.47 6.30
N HIS A 78 4.82 -3.14 5.17
CA HIS A 78 6.01 -2.93 4.34
C HIS A 78 6.10 -1.50 3.79
N TRP A 79 4.97 -0.88 3.41
CA TRP A 79 4.95 0.53 3.01
C TRP A 79 5.33 1.49 4.14
N ARG A 80 4.98 1.17 5.39
CA ARG A 80 5.20 2.04 6.56
C ARG A 80 6.60 1.90 7.17
N ARG A 81 7.18 0.70 7.11
CA ARG A 81 8.40 0.35 7.85
C ARG A 81 9.57 -0.06 6.95
N GLY A 82 9.31 -0.44 5.70
CA GLY A 82 10.28 -1.13 4.85
C GLY A 82 10.73 -2.47 5.42
N GLY A 83 11.51 -3.22 4.64
CA GLY A 83 12.03 -4.52 5.05
C GLY A 83 12.90 -4.45 6.31
N ASP A 84 13.85 -3.51 6.37
CA ASP A 84 14.76 -3.39 7.51
C ASP A 84 14.06 -2.96 8.80
N GLY A 85 13.05 -2.07 8.70
CA GLY A 85 12.25 -1.67 9.84
C GLY A 85 11.43 -2.84 10.41
N ILE A 86 10.88 -3.70 9.54
CA ILE A 86 10.20 -4.93 9.98
C ILE A 86 11.20 -5.84 10.72
N LYS A 87 12.37 -6.12 10.13
CA LYS A 87 13.40 -6.97 10.77
C LYS A 87 13.81 -6.42 12.13
N ALA A 88 14.00 -5.11 12.26
CA ALA A 88 14.38 -4.47 13.51
C ALA A 88 13.33 -4.68 14.62
N VAL A 89 12.04 -4.54 14.28
CA VAL A 89 10.93 -4.77 15.22
C VAL A 89 10.86 -6.22 15.65
N VAL A 90 10.97 -7.18 14.73
CA VAL A 90 10.89 -8.61 15.06
C VAL A 90 12.10 -9.07 15.88
N ARG A 91 13.30 -8.53 15.61
CA ARG A 91 14.54 -8.87 16.35
C ARG A 91 14.55 -8.31 17.78
N THR A 92 14.05 -7.09 17.98
CA THR A 92 14.11 -6.39 19.28
C THR A 92 12.77 -5.72 19.64
N PRO A 93 11.69 -6.50 19.80
CA PRO A 93 10.34 -5.98 19.97
C PRO A 93 10.16 -5.12 21.22
N GLU A 94 10.95 -5.36 22.28
CA GLU A 94 10.93 -4.60 23.53
C GLU A 94 11.26 -3.11 23.36
N LYS A 95 11.97 -2.74 22.28
CA LYS A 95 12.27 -1.34 21.96
C LYS A 95 11.11 -0.60 21.30
N TYR A 96 10.18 -1.33 20.70
CA TYR A 96 9.11 -0.77 19.87
C TYR A 96 7.72 -0.95 20.47
N THR A 97 7.61 -1.76 21.53
CA THR A 97 6.34 -2.04 22.20
C THR A 97 6.32 -1.43 23.59
N THR A 98 5.28 -0.66 23.89
CA THR A 98 5.12 -0.01 25.21
C THR A 98 4.23 -0.83 26.13
N TRP A 99 2.98 -1.09 25.72
CA TRP A 99 1.98 -1.77 26.55
C TRP A 99 1.55 -3.14 26.02
N ARG A 100 1.60 -3.35 24.70
CA ARG A 100 1.32 -4.65 24.05
C ARG A 100 2.65 -5.24 23.59
N HIS A 101 3.25 -6.09 24.41
CA HIS A 101 4.58 -6.64 24.12
C HIS A 101 4.49 -7.75 23.08
N MET A 102 5.19 -7.56 21.97
CA MET A 102 5.47 -8.63 21.03
C MET A 102 6.55 -9.53 21.64
N PRO A 103 6.33 -10.85 21.71
CA PRO A 103 7.31 -11.76 22.30
C PRO A 103 8.55 -11.89 21.41
N HIS A 104 9.68 -12.28 22.02
CA HIS A 104 10.88 -12.60 21.25
C HIS A 104 10.72 -13.98 20.60
N LEU A 105 10.43 -13.99 19.30
CA LEU A 105 10.03 -15.20 18.57
C LEU A 105 11.21 -16.11 18.17
N ALA A 106 12.47 -15.67 18.35
CA ALA A 106 13.67 -16.42 17.94
C ALA A 106 13.60 -16.90 16.47
N VAL A 107 13.16 -16.01 15.59
CA VAL A 107 13.08 -16.21 14.14
C VAL A 107 14.50 -16.19 13.58
N SER A 108 14.84 -17.14 12.70
CA SER A 108 16.14 -17.13 12.02
C SER A 108 16.24 -15.99 10.99
N GLU A 109 17.46 -15.65 10.58
CA GLU A 109 17.70 -14.60 9.58
C GLU A 109 17.04 -14.92 8.24
N GLN A 110 17.12 -16.18 7.78
CA GLN A 110 16.42 -16.60 6.55
C GLN A 110 14.90 -16.48 6.69
N GLU A 111 14.34 -16.93 7.82
CA GLU A 111 12.90 -16.83 8.06
C GLU A 111 12.43 -15.37 8.18
N LEU A 112 13.27 -14.46 8.67
CA LEU A 112 13.00 -13.02 8.67
C LEU A 112 12.96 -12.44 7.26
N ASP A 113 13.90 -12.83 6.40
CA ASP A 113 13.92 -12.41 4.99
C ASP A 113 12.68 -12.90 4.26
N ASP A 114 12.32 -14.17 4.46
CA ASP A 114 11.12 -14.77 3.89
C ASP A 114 9.86 -14.06 4.40
N LEU A 115 9.76 -13.80 5.71
CA LEU A 115 8.65 -13.07 6.32
C LEU A 115 8.50 -11.65 5.74
N VAL A 116 9.60 -10.94 5.52
CA VAL A 116 9.60 -9.62 4.88
C VAL A 116 9.12 -9.71 3.44
N ALA A 117 9.56 -10.70 2.67
CA ALA A 117 9.09 -10.91 1.30
C ALA A 117 7.57 -11.15 1.26
N PHE A 118 7.05 -11.97 2.18
CA PHE A 118 5.61 -12.18 2.33
C PHE A 118 4.86 -10.88 2.67
N LEU A 119 5.35 -10.10 3.65
CA LEU A 119 4.72 -8.84 4.05
C LEU A 119 4.83 -7.74 2.97
N ALA A 120 5.86 -7.80 2.13
CA ALA A 120 5.98 -6.95 0.95
C ALA A 120 4.93 -7.32 -0.10
N TRP A 121 4.74 -8.61 -0.38
CA TRP A 121 3.71 -9.08 -1.29
C TRP A 121 2.29 -8.75 -0.77
N THR A 122 2.02 -8.95 0.54
CA THR A 122 0.71 -8.59 1.10
C THR A 122 0.43 -7.09 1.04
N ALA A 123 1.47 -6.27 1.14
CA ALA A 123 1.31 -4.82 1.08
C ALA A 123 0.80 -4.36 -0.28
N GLU A 124 1.14 -5.05 -1.37
CA GLU A 124 0.70 -4.68 -2.72
C GLU A 124 -0.71 -5.18 -3.07
N ILE A 125 -1.39 -5.92 -2.19
CA ILE A 125 -2.77 -6.35 -2.45
C ILE A 125 -3.69 -5.13 -2.51
N ASP A 126 -4.46 -4.99 -3.59
CA ASP A 126 -5.48 -3.95 -3.69
C ASP A 126 -6.68 -4.30 -2.81
N THR A 127 -6.70 -3.69 -1.64
CA THR A 127 -7.75 -3.87 -0.63
C THR A 127 -8.89 -2.87 -0.76
N ASN A 128 -8.97 -2.12 -1.87
CA ASN A 128 -9.89 -0.98 -1.99
C ASN A 128 -9.75 -0.01 -0.80
N GLN A 129 -8.51 0.30 -0.41
CA GLN A 129 -8.15 1.28 0.62
C GLN A 129 -8.43 0.82 2.07
N TRP A 130 -8.39 -0.48 2.31
CA TRP A 130 -8.62 -1.10 3.61
C TRP A 130 -7.35 -1.82 4.14
N PRO A 131 -7.02 -1.81 5.45
CA PRO A 131 -7.68 -1.08 6.50
C PRO A 131 -7.42 0.43 6.36
N PRO A 132 -8.35 1.27 6.83
CA PRO A 132 -8.08 2.70 6.95
C PRO A 132 -6.85 2.87 7.84
N GLN A 133 -5.72 3.20 7.22
CA GLN A 133 -4.51 3.55 7.96
C GLN A 133 -4.82 4.77 8.80
N ASP A 134 -4.36 4.75 10.04
CA ASP A 134 -4.75 5.66 11.12
C ASP A 134 -4.92 7.10 10.58
N GLU A 135 -6.17 7.54 10.46
CA GLU A 135 -6.55 8.79 9.79
C GLU A 135 -5.90 10.04 10.40
N LYS A 136 -5.39 9.90 11.62
CA LYS A 136 -4.72 10.94 12.41
C LYS A 136 -3.37 11.39 11.81
N PHE A 137 -2.81 10.60 10.89
CA PHE A 137 -1.50 10.86 10.30
C PHE A 137 -1.55 11.12 8.79
N ARG A 138 -2.74 11.21 8.18
CA ARG A 138 -2.88 11.46 6.74
C ARG A 138 -3.52 12.82 6.51
N SER A 139 -2.78 13.73 5.88
CA SER A 139 -3.38 14.97 5.37
C SER A 139 -4.33 14.64 4.20
N GLY A 140 -5.24 15.58 3.90
CA GLY A 140 -6.21 15.43 2.81
C GLY A 140 -5.56 15.27 1.44
N ALA A 141 -4.34 15.79 1.25
CA ALA A 141 -3.59 15.67 0.02
C ALA A 141 -2.96 14.27 -0.17
N GLY A 142 -2.48 13.63 0.89
CA GLY A 142 -1.96 12.26 0.88
C GLY A 142 -3.07 11.23 0.74
N ARG A 143 -4.27 11.53 1.25
CA ARG A 143 -5.50 10.82 0.83
C ARG A 143 -5.66 10.89 -0.69
N ALA A 144 -5.69 12.07 -1.30
CA ALA A 144 -5.83 12.20 -2.76
C ALA A 144 -4.73 11.42 -3.53
N VAL A 145 -3.52 11.32 -2.98
CA VAL A 145 -2.42 10.57 -3.60
C VAL A 145 -2.62 9.07 -3.56
N SER A 146 -2.87 8.49 -2.38
CA SER A 146 -3.10 7.04 -2.28
C SER A 146 -4.40 6.61 -2.95
N LEU A 147 -5.36 7.53 -3.09
CA LEU A 147 -6.61 7.31 -3.81
C LEU A 147 -6.48 7.51 -5.33
N GLY A 148 -5.33 7.99 -5.82
CA GLY A 148 -5.16 8.25 -7.25
C GLY A 148 -6.08 9.35 -7.80
N VAL A 149 -6.43 10.32 -6.96
CA VAL A 149 -7.46 11.34 -7.24
C VAL A 149 -6.96 12.42 -8.20
N SER A 150 -5.65 12.49 -8.47
CA SER A 150 -5.09 13.31 -9.56
C SER A 150 -4.14 12.51 -10.45
N ALA A 151 -3.97 12.95 -11.71
CA ALA A 151 -3.07 12.32 -12.65
C ALA A 151 -1.62 12.29 -12.13
N GLY A 152 -1.13 13.42 -11.59
CA GLY A 152 0.19 13.48 -10.96
C GLY A 152 0.33 12.61 -9.70
N ALA A 153 -0.73 12.46 -8.90
CA ALA A 153 -0.74 11.52 -7.78
C ALA A 153 -0.57 10.06 -8.22
N ASN A 154 -1.28 9.66 -9.28
CA ASN A 154 -1.14 8.32 -9.85
C ASN A 154 0.26 8.09 -10.40
N LEU A 155 0.77 9.07 -11.15
CA LEU A 155 2.13 9.00 -11.69
C LEU A 155 3.20 8.91 -10.60
N PHE A 156 3.03 9.61 -9.47
CA PHE A 156 4.00 9.56 -8.37
C PHE A 156 4.13 8.15 -7.78
N ARG A 157 3.01 7.42 -7.72
CA ARG A 157 2.98 6.01 -7.32
C ARG A 157 3.50 5.09 -8.43
N GLU A 158 2.96 5.22 -9.63
CA GLU A 158 3.27 4.35 -10.78
C GLU A 158 4.75 4.41 -11.17
N LYS A 159 5.35 5.61 -11.15
CA LYS A 159 6.77 5.82 -11.47
C LYS A 159 7.70 5.49 -10.30
N GLY A 160 7.16 4.99 -9.18
CA GLY A 160 7.94 4.51 -8.05
C GLY A 160 8.62 5.62 -7.23
N CYS A 161 8.12 6.86 -7.26
CA CYS A 161 8.72 7.97 -6.54
C CYS A 161 8.76 7.72 -5.02
N PHE A 162 7.78 6.99 -4.50
CA PHE A 162 7.72 6.53 -3.10
C PHE A 162 8.87 5.62 -2.69
N ALA A 163 9.61 4.99 -3.63
CA ALA A 163 10.75 4.16 -3.28
C ALA A 163 11.85 4.96 -2.56
N CYS A 164 12.01 6.24 -2.93
CA CYS A 164 13.02 7.11 -2.36
C CYS A 164 12.42 8.26 -1.56
N HIS A 165 11.34 8.88 -2.03
CA HIS A 165 10.79 10.08 -1.44
C HIS A 165 9.64 9.80 -0.48
N THR A 166 9.61 10.54 0.62
CA THR A 166 8.46 10.62 1.52
C THR A 166 7.49 11.68 0.99
N LEU A 167 6.20 11.39 1.08
CA LEU A 167 5.12 12.35 0.88
C LEU A 167 4.02 12.05 1.91
N GLU A 168 3.77 13.00 2.80
CA GLU A 168 2.85 12.91 3.93
C GLU A 168 3.03 11.64 4.76
N GLY A 169 4.27 11.36 5.14
CA GLY A 169 4.62 10.18 5.96
C GLY A 169 4.51 8.84 5.22
N THR A 170 4.28 8.85 3.91
CA THR A 170 4.27 7.65 3.06
C THR A 170 5.47 7.65 2.13
N GLY A 171 6.18 6.52 2.02
CA GLY A 171 7.34 6.35 1.14
C GLY A 171 8.65 6.07 1.85
N GLY A 172 9.74 6.16 1.12
CA GLY A 172 11.11 5.96 1.59
C GLY A 172 11.77 7.25 2.10
N SER A 173 12.93 7.09 2.71
CA SER A 173 13.75 8.19 3.24
C SER A 173 15.11 8.34 2.53
N ALA A 174 15.28 7.68 1.38
CA ALA A 174 16.52 7.77 0.59
C ALA A 174 16.62 9.10 -0.15
N GLY A 175 15.48 9.69 -0.50
CA GLY A 175 15.34 11.05 -1.01
C GLY A 175 14.65 11.96 0.02
N PRO A 176 14.68 13.29 -0.21
CA PRO A 176 14.05 14.25 0.68
C PRO A 176 12.53 14.10 0.75
N ASP A 177 11.96 14.53 1.87
CA ASP A 177 10.52 14.66 2.06
C ASP A 177 9.95 15.75 1.14
N LEU A 178 8.93 15.39 0.37
CA LEU A 178 8.26 16.23 -0.62
C LEU A 178 6.92 16.77 -0.14
N THR A 179 6.53 16.51 1.11
CA THR A 179 5.24 16.93 1.71
C THR A 179 4.96 18.42 1.52
N ASP A 180 5.99 19.24 1.67
CA ASP A 180 5.90 20.70 1.54
C ASP A 180 6.83 21.24 0.46
N VAL A 181 7.02 20.47 -0.62
CA VAL A 181 7.94 20.87 -1.71
C VAL A 181 7.44 22.10 -2.47
N GLY A 182 6.12 22.24 -2.64
CA GLY A 182 5.49 23.38 -3.30
C GLY A 182 5.62 24.70 -2.53
N SER A 183 5.84 24.65 -1.22
CA SER A 183 6.19 25.85 -0.42
C SER A 183 7.61 26.34 -0.70
N ARG A 184 8.49 25.49 -1.24
CA ARG A 184 9.93 25.78 -1.44
C ARG A 184 10.28 25.95 -2.91
N LEU A 185 9.62 25.21 -3.79
CA LEU A 185 9.91 25.13 -5.22
C LEU A 185 8.63 25.40 -6.01
N ASN A 186 8.75 26.16 -7.08
CA ASN A 186 7.66 26.36 -8.03
C ASN A 186 7.61 25.20 -9.04
N GLU A 187 6.51 25.12 -9.80
CA GLU A 187 6.27 24.08 -10.80
C GLU A 187 7.39 23.97 -11.84
N GLU A 188 7.92 25.09 -12.34
CA GLU A 188 8.98 25.11 -13.35
C GLU A 188 10.30 24.52 -12.82
N THR A 189 10.67 24.84 -11.59
CA THR A 189 11.86 24.28 -10.93
C THR A 189 11.69 22.79 -10.66
N ILE A 190 10.50 22.35 -10.23
CA ILE A 190 10.24 20.91 -10.03
C ILE A 190 10.33 20.17 -11.37
N ARG A 191 9.79 20.76 -12.43
CA ARG A 191 9.84 20.22 -13.79
C ARG A 191 11.27 20.08 -14.31
N SER A 192 12.16 21.06 -14.05
CA SER A 192 13.56 20.98 -14.47
C SER A 192 14.34 19.90 -13.72
N ILE A 193 14.09 19.75 -12.42
CA ILE A 193 14.65 18.66 -11.60
C ILE A 193 14.19 17.31 -12.15
N LEU A 194 12.90 17.14 -12.45
CA LEU A 194 12.38 15.89 -13.01
C LEU A 194 12.91 15.57 -14.42
N ALA A 195 13.37 16.58 -15.17
CA ALA A 195 13.97 16.38 -16.49
C ALA A 195 15.43 15.91 -16.38
N ASP A 196 16.23 16.57 -15.54
CA ASP A 196 17.63 16.24 -15.34
C ASP A 196 18.14 16.74 -13.97
N PRO A 197 18.04 15.91 -12.91
CA PRO A 197 18.46 16.31 -11.57
C PRO A 197 19.93 16.73 -11.52
N GLN A 198 20.80 16.01 -12.23
CA GLN A 198 22.25 16.26 -12.28
C GLN A 198 22.61 17.55 -13.02
N ALA A 199 21.76 18.04 -13.92
CA ALA A 199 21.97 19.33 -14.56
C ALA A 199 21.62 20.51 -13.65
N VAL A 200 20.69 20.31 -12.72
CA VAL A 200 20.32 21.31 -11.70
C VAL A 200 21.32 21.29 -10.54
N ASP A 201 21.66 20.10 -10.07
CA ASP A 201 22.64 19.85 -9.01
C ASP A 201 23.56 18.68 -9.39
N PRO A 202 24.84 18.94 -9.73
CA PRO A 202 25.80 17.90 -10.10
C PRO A 202 26.04 16.82 -9.04
N GLU A 203 25.70 17.08 -7.77
CA GLU A 203 25.83 16.11 -6.67
C GLU A 203 24.54 15.30 -6.47
N ALA A 204 23.47 15.57 -7.23
CA ALA A 204 22.19 14.89 -7.12
C ALA A 204 22.32 13.38 -7.39
N THR A 205 21.97 12.58 -6.39
CA THR A 205 21.88 11.12 -6.50
C THR A 205 20.54 10.64 -7.09
N MET A 206 19.55 11.53 -7.20
CA MET A 206 18.26 11.22 -7.82
C MET A 206 18.48 10.82 -9.29
N PRO A 207 18.11 9.60 -9.71
CA PRO A 207 18.27 9.19 -11.10
C PRO A 207 17.32 9.97 -12.00
N ARG A 208 17.67 10.09 -13.29
CA ARG A 208 16.75 10.64 -14.30
C ARG A 208 15.54 9.72 -14.44
N PRO A 209 14.34 10.14 -14.02
CA PRO A 209 13.17 9.27 -14.10
C PRO A 209 12.72 9.15 -15.57
N PRO A 210 12.29 7.96 -16.02
CA PRO A 210 11.82 7.77 -17.39
C PRO A 210 10.40 8.34 -17.55
N LEU A 211 10.31 9.65 -17.77
CA LEU A 211 9.06 10.40 -17.90
C LEU A 211 8.90 10.98 -19.30
N THR A 212 7.71 10.83 -19.87
CA THR A 212 7.28 11.64 -21.01
C THR A 212 7.09 13.10 -20.59
N GLU A 213 7.06 14.01 -21.56
CA GLU A 213 6.84 15.44 -21.29
C GLU A 213 5.56 15.68 -20.47
N ARG A 214 4.46 15.05 -20.90
CA ARG A 214 3.16 15.16 -20.25
C ARG A 214 3.19 14.64 -18.80
N GLU A 215 3.79 13.48 -18.57
CA GLU A 215 3.89 12.92 -17.22
C GLU A 215 4.73 13.80 -16.30
N ARG A 216 5.79 14.41 -16.85
CA ARG A 216 6.63 15.35 -16.12
C ARG A 216 5.85 16.59 -15.69
N ASP A 217 5.05 17.15 -16.59
CA ASP A 217 4.22 18.32 -16.30
C ASP A 217 3.12 17.98 -15.27
N GLU A 218 2.45 16.84 -15.41
CA GLU A 218 1.44 16.37 -14.45
C GLU A 218 2.02 16.13 -13.06
N LEU A 219 3.23 15.56 -12.97
CA LEU A 219 3.96 15.40 -11.70
C LEU A 219 4.42 16.73 -11.10
N ALA A 220 4.98 17.62 -11.92
CA ALA A 220 5.46 18.92 -11.47
C ALA A 220 4.32 19.78 -10.92
N SER A 221 3.19 19.86 -11.64
CA SER A 221 2.02 20.59 -11.20
C SER A 221 1.44 20.00 -9.91
N PHE A 222 1.37 18.68 -9.83
CA PHE A 222 0.94 17.99 -8.62
C PHE A 222 1.83 18.33 -7.41
N LEU A 223 3.15 18.24 -7.55
CA LEU A 223 4.10 18.54 -6.47
C LEU A 223 4.12 20.03 -6.10
N ALA A 224 3.91 20.93 -7.07
CA ALA A 224 3.84 22.36 -6.81
C ALA A 224 2.65 22.74 -5.90
N THR A 225 1.58 21.94 -5.90
CA THR A 225 0.43 22.15 -5.00
C THR A 225 0.66 21.58 -3.59
N ARG A 226 1.83 21.01 -3.29
CA ARG A 226 2.17 20.46 -1.97
C ARG A 226 2.76 21.55 -1.08
N SER A 227 1.88 22.36 -0.50
CA SER A 227 2.24 23.46 0.39
C SER A 227 1.37 23.42 1.66
N SER A 228 2.01 23.48 2.84
CA SER A 228 1.36 23.65 4.15
C SER A 228 0.73 25.02 4.34
#